data_AF-A0A838RQK5-F1
#
_entry.id   AF-A0A838RQK5-F1
#
_cell.length_a   1.000
_cell.length_b   1.000
_cell.length_c   1.000
_cell.angle_alpha   90.00
_cell.angle_beta   90.00
_cell.angle_gamma   90.00
#
_symmetry.space_group_name_H-M   'P 1'
#
loop_
_entity.id
_entity.type
_entity.pdbx_description
1 polymer ?
#
loop_
_entity_poly.entity_id
_entity_poly.type
_entity_poly.pdbx_seq_one_letter_code
_entity_poly.pdbx_strand_id
1 'polypeptide(L)'
;MTTTVDKSRVRLGVFALLAFFLLACSCPIGLPGFGSSEPTPNANFAGAELGTLQMAGAVESGSNTPRDVRDSFSTDDPIIYVVADVKKVEPGTSIFARWSRNEEPFEDSQPITADRVY
;
A
#
# COMPACT_ATOMS: atom_id res chain seq x y z
N MET A 1 -56.78 3.23 -41.78
CA MET A 1 -57.05 4.30 -40.79
C MET A 1 -55.71 4.63 -40.15
N THR A 2 -55.11 5.75 -40.57
CA THR A 2 -53.71 6.09 -40.29
C THR A 2 -53.67 7.04 -39.10
N THR A 3 -53.12 6.58 -37.96
CA THR A 3 -52.92 7.42 -36.78
C THR A 3 -51.52 8.02 -36.79
N THR A 4 -51.45 9.30 -37.10
CA THR A 4 -50.26 10.16 -36.96
C THR A 4 -50.00 10.41 -35.48
N VAL A 5 -48.83 10.02 -34.98
CA VAL A 5 -48.38 10.32 -33.60
C VAL A 5 -47.56 11.61 -33.62
N ASP A 6 -48.05 12.63 -32.90
CA ASP A 6 -47.44 13.95 -32.75
C ASP A 6 -46.17 13.89 -31.87
N LYS A 7 -45.04 14.32 -32.45
CA LYS A 7 -43.67 14.22 -31.89
C LYS A 7 -43.18 15.57 -31.31
N SER A 8 -44.07 16.40 -30.75
CA SER A 8 -43.69 17.75 -30.29
C SER A 8 -43.67 17.95 -28.75
N ARG A 9 -44.15 16.99 -27.94
CA ARG A 9 -44.35 17.23 -26.50
C ARG A 9 -43.31 16.65 -25.53
N VAL A 10 -42.28 15.96 -26.01
CA VAL A 10 -41.35 15.21 -25.14
C VAL A 10 -40.13 16.05 -24.67
N ARG A 11 -39.90 17.25 -25.24
CA ARG A 11 -38.65 17.99 -25.01
C ARG A 11 -38.64 18.94 -23.81
N LEU A 12 -39.77 19.18 -23.14
CA LEU A 12 -39.83 20.18 -22.05
C LEU A 12 -39.79 19.58 -20.64
N GLY A 13 -40.06 18.28 -20.47
CA GLY A 13 -40.15 17.64 -19.15
C GLY A 13 -38.85 17.00 -18.65
N VAL A 14 -37.88 16.74 -19.53
CA VAL A 14 -36.65 15.98 -19.16
C VAL A 14 -35.56 16.88 -18.57
N PHE A 15 -35.53 18.17 -18.90
CA PHE A 15 -34.52 19.10 -18.38
C PHE A 15 -34.80 19.58 -16.95
N ALA A 16 -36.06 19.57 -16.50
CA ALA A 16 -36.41 20.03 -15.16
C ALA A 16 -36.12 18.99 -14.06
N LEU A 17 -36.05 17.70 -14.40
CA LEU A 17 -35.78 16.64 -13.42
C LEU A 17 -34.27 16.43 -13.15
N LEU A 18 -33.40 16.90 -14.05
CA LEU A 18 -31.94 16.71 -13.92
C LEU A 18 -31.27 17.72 -12.97
N ALA A 19 -31.93 18.83 -12.64
CA ALA A 19 -31.34 19.90 -11.85
C ALA A 19 -31.54 19.75 -10.32
N PHE A 20 -32.41 18.84 -9.86
CA PHE A 20 -32.77 18.74 -8.43
C PHE A 20 -32.05 17.61 -7.67
N PHE A 21 -31.27 16.76 -8.35
CA PHE A 21 -30.56 15.64 -7.71
C PHE A 21 -29.11 15.97 -7.28
N LEU A 22 -28.64 17.20 -7.52
CA LEU A 22 -27.27 17.62 -7.23
C LEU A 22 -27.07 18.30 -5.87
N LEU A 23 -28.08 18.33 -4.98
CA LEU A 23 -28.05 19.16 -3.77
C LEU A 23 -28.28 18.44 -2.43
N ALA A 24 -27.95 17.16 -2.32
CA ALA A 24 -28.09 16.44 -1.04
C ALA A 24 -27.06 15.32 -0.85
N CYS A 25 -25.78 15.69 -0.66
CA CYS A 25 -24.84 15.03 0.27
C CYS A 25 -23.46 15.66 0.13
N SER A 26 -23.31 16.89 0.63
CA SER A 26 -22.00 17.38 1.05
C SER A 26 -21.70 16.85 2.45
N CYS A 27 -21.57 15.54 2.59
CA CYS A 27 -20.69 15.01 3.61
C CYS A 27 -19.27 15.12 3.02
N PRO A 28 -18.27 15.61 3.76
CA PRO A 28 -16.91 15.26 3.41
C PRO A 28 -16.84 13.75 3.58
N ILE A 29 -17.06 13.02 2.50
CA ILE A 29 -16.62 11.63 2.40
C ILE A 29 -15.11 11.76 2.45
N GLY A 30 -14.58 11.72 3.67
CA GLY A 30 -13.23 11.31 3.92
C GLY A 30 -13.13 9.95 3.28
N LEU A 31 -12.65 9.93 2.04
CA LEU A 31 -12.00 8.77 1.48
C LEU A 31 -11.15 8.22 2.62
N PRO A 32 -11.29 6.94 3.04
CA PRO A 32 -10.11 6.30 3.54
C PRO A 32 -9.14 6.45 2.39
N GLY A 33 -8.16 7.36 2.55
CA GLY A 33 -6.98 7.28 1.74
C GLY A 33 -6.62 5.82 1.78
N PHE A 34 -6.56 5.19 0.61
CA PHE A 34 -5.64 4.08 0.43
C PHE A 34 -4.28 4.70 0.75
N GLY A 35 -3.99 4.74 2.05
CA GLY A 35 -2.67 4.97 2.54
C GLY A 35 -1.95 3.73 2.09
N SER A 36 -1.37 3.82 0.89
CA SER A 36 -0.08 3.24 0.65
C SER A 36 0.73 3.63 1.87
N SER A 37 0.77 2.74 2.86
CA SER A 37 1.68 2.84 3.97
C SER A 37 3.02 2.56 3.33
N GLU A 38 3.54 3.56 2.61
CA GLU A 38 4.95 3.59 2.29
C GLU A 38 5.61 3.35 3.64
N PRO A 39 6.44 2.30 3.78
CA PRO A 39 7.15 2.07 5.02
C PRO A 39 7.88 3.35 5.33
N THR A 40 7.44 4.06 6.37
CA THR A 40 7.97 5.37 6.70
C THR A 40 9.45 5.17 6.94
N PRO A 41 10.35 5.78 6.13
CA PRO A 41 11.76 5.69 6.40
C PRO A 41 11.95 6.25 7.80
N ASN A 42 12.54 5.46 8.71
CA ASN A 42 12.77 5.82 10.11
C ASN A 42 11.57 5.66 11.06
N ALA A 43 10.86 4.53 11.00
CA ALA A 43 9.90 4.16 12.02
C ALA A 43 10.63 3.74 13.32
N ASN A 44 10.35 4.46 14.40
CA ASN A 44 10.82 4.12 15.75
C ASN A 44 9.81 3.19 16.40
N PHE A 45 10.22 1.97 16.72
CA PHE A 45 9.44 1.02 17.49
C PHE A 45 9.95 1.03 18.93
N ALA A 46 9.10 0.66 19.88
CA ALA A 46 9.55 0.44 21.25
C ALA A 46 10.64 -0.64 21.25
N GLY A 47 11.90 -0.24 21.43
CA GLY A 47 13.05 -1.14 21.48
C GLY A 47 13.79 -1.40 20.16
N ALA A 48 13.50 -0.68 19.06
CA ALA A 48 14.33 -0.68 17.84
C ALA A 48 14.09 0.54 16.96
N GLU A 49 15.16 1.05 16.32
CA GLU A 49 15.10 2.07 15.27
C GLU A 49 15.26 1.39 13.91
N LEU A 50 14.17 1.28 13.13
CA LEU A 50 14.26 0.80 11.74
C LEU A 50 14.73 1.94 10.85
N GLY A 51 15.74 1.68 10.03
CA GLY A 51 16.27 2.59 9.02
C GLY A 51 15.48 2.51 7.71
N THR A 52 16.21 2.62 6.60
CA THR A 52 15.62 2.53 5.27
C THR A 52 15.41 1.06 4.89
N LEU A 53 14.22 0.75 4.41
CA LEU A 53 13.91 -0.55 3.82
C LEU A 53 14.24 -0.50 2.33
N GLN A 54 15.01 -1.47 1.84
CA GLN A 54 15.43 -1.57 0.46
C GLN A 54 15.12 -2.96 -0.10
N MET A 55 14.52 -2.99 -1.29
CA MET A 55 14.40 -4.21 -2.08
C MET A 55 15.63 -4.37 -2.97
N ALA A 56 16.04 -5.62 -3.19
CA ALA A 56 17.28 -5.93 -3.91
C ALA A 56 17.19 -7.27 -4.64
N GLY A 57 17.86 -7.38 -5.79
CA GLY A 57 18.03 -8.65 -6.51
C GLY A 57 19.07 -9.57 -5.88
N ALA A 58 19.96 -9.04 -5.06
CA ALA A 58 20.99 -9.81 -4.35
C ALA A 58 21.40 -9.15 -3.03
N VAL A 59 22.07 -9.93 -2.17
CA VAL A 59 22.69 -9.44 -0.93
C VAL A 59 24.14 -9.90 -0.88
N GLU A 60 25.06 -9.00 -0.55
CA GLU A 60 26.47 -9.31 -0.41
C GLU A 60 26.72 -10.21 0.80
N SER A 61 27.48 -11.29 0.58
CA SER A 61 27.77 -12.25 1.65
C SER A 61 28.68 -11.63 2.71
N GLY A 62 28.28 -11.75 3.99
CA GLY A 62 29.07 -11.32 5.13
C GLY A 62 28.80 -9.89 5.60
N SER A 63 28.51 -8.95 4.69
CA SER A 63 28.12 -7.58 5.07
C SER A 63 26.61 -7.34 5.07
N ASN A 64 25.81 -8.28 4.53
CA ASN A 64 24.37 -8.16 4.36
C ASN A 64 23.93 -6.89 3.63
N THR A 65 24.81 -6.35 2.79
CA THR A 65 24.55 -5.11 2.04
C THR A 65 23.72 -5.44 0.81
N PRO A 66 22.62 -4.73 0.52
CA PRO A 66 21.82 -4.97 -0.67
C PRO A 66 22.62 -4.64 -1.94
N ARG A 67 22.46 -5.48 -2.97
CA ARG A 67 23.06 -5.37 -4.30
C ARG A 67 21.95 -5.42 -5.34
N ASP A 68 22.11 -4.69 -6.45
CA ASP A 68 21.02 -4.57 -7.45
C ASP A 68 19.73 -4.05 -6.79
N VAL A 69 19.82 -2.87 -6.15
CA VAL A 69 18.68 -2.23 -5.47
C VAL A 69 17.67 -1.77 -6.50
N ARG A 70 16.46 -2.32 -6.44
CA ARG A 70 15.35 -2.02 -7.33
C ARG A 70 14.03 -2.38 -6.67
N ASP A 71 12.95 -1.76 -7.13
CA ASP A 71 11.58 -1.96 -6.64
C ASP A 71 10.72 -2.77 -7.61
N SER A 72 11.27 -3.12 -8.77
CA SER A 72 10.58 -3.80 -9.86
C SER A 72 11.28 -5.10 -10.23
N PHE A 73 10.50 -6.18 -10.25
CA PHE A 73 10.96 -7.54 -10.49
C PHE A 73 10.10 -8.21 -11.56
N SER A 74 10.74 -9.06 -12.35
CA SER A 74 10.10 -9.89 -13.37
C SER A 74 9.81 -11.29 -12.85
N THR A 75 9.06 -12.07 -13.60
CA THR A 75 8.84 -13.50 -13.29
C THR A 75 10.09 -14.36 -13.43
N ASP A 76 11.13 -13.83 -14.08
CA ASP A 76 12.41 -14.51 -14.26
C ASP A 76 13.36 -14.28 -13.08
N ASP A 77 13.03 -13.34 -12.17
CA ASP A 77 13.79 -13.10 -10.95
C ASP A 77 13.47 -14.19 -9.91
N PRO A 78 14.43 -15.08 -9.58
CA PRO A 78 14.14 -16.25 -8.78
C PRO A 78 13.93 -15.93 -7.30
N ILE A 79 14.54 -14.84 -6.81
CA ILE A 79 14.53 -14.43 -5.41
C ILE A 79 14.48 -12.89 -5.35
N ILE A 80 13.66 -12.37 -4.46
CA ILE A 80 13.59 -10.95 -4.11
C ILE A 80 14.06 -10.81 -2.67
N TYR A 81 15.03 -9.94 -2.43
CA TYR A 81 15.52 -9.63 -1.09
C TYR A 81 14.91 -8.34 -0.57
N VAL A 82 14.63 -8.31 0.73
CA VAL A 82 14.32 -7.09 1.47
C VAL A 82 15.36 -6.96 2.58
N VAL A 83 16.01 -5.80 2.62
CA VAL A 83 16.99 -5.46 3.65
C VAL A 83 16.52 -4.20 4.36
N ALA A 84 16.57 -4.22 5.69
CA ALA A 84 16.34 -3.05 6.51
C ALA A 84 17.51 -2.89 7.48
N ASP A 85 18.07 -1.69 7.53
CA ASP A 85 18.99 -1.34 8.60
C ASP A 85 18.22 -1.25 9.90
N VAL A 86 18.74 -1.85 10.98
CA VAL A 86 18.12 -1.75 12.31
C VAL A 86 19.19 -1.34 13.31
N LYS A 87 18.87 -0.36 14.15
CA LYS A 87 19.77 0.18 15.17
C LYS A 87 19.11 0.18 16.53
N LYS A 88 19.94 0.17 17.58
CA LYS A 88 19.51 0.26 18.98
C LYS A 88 18.43 -0.76 19.31
N VAL A 89 18.68 -2.02 18.93
CA VAL A 89 17.73 -3.09 19.23
C VAL A 89 17.91 -3.48 20.68
N GLU A 90 16.92 -3.19 21.51
CA GLU A 90 16.93 -3.56 22.93
C GLU A 90 16.71 -5.08 23.10
N PRO A 91 17.24 -5.67 24.19
CA PRO A 91 17.00 -7.09 24.49
C PRO A 91 15.50 -7.37 24.64
N GLY A 92 15.05 -8.49 24.09
CA GLY A 92 13.64 -8.90 24.10
C GLY A 92 12.81 -8.34 22.94
N THR A 93 13.32 -7.36 22.19
CA THR A 93 12.65 -6.88 20.97
C THR A 93 12.61 -7.99 19.94
N SER A 94 11.42 -8.21 19.35
CA SER A 94 11.20 -9.22 18.31
C SER A 94 10.76 -8.54 17.00
N ILE A 95 11.41 -8.88 15.90
CA ILE A 95 11.15 -8.32 14.57
C ILE A 95 10.82 -9.47 13.61
N PHE A 96 9.82 -9.29 12.76
CA PHE A 96 9.48 -10.18 11.66
C PHE A 96 9.19 -9.36 10.40
N ALA A 97 9.32 -9.99 9.23
CA ALA A 97 8.96 -9.39 7.96
C ALA A 97 7.62 -9.97 7.48
N ARG A 98 6.81 -9.14 6.81
CA ARG A 98 5.55 -9.55 6.19
C ARG A 98 5.55 -9.18 4.72
N TRP A 99 5.31 -10.16 3.85
CA TRP A 99 4.93 -9.92 2.47
C TRP A 99 3.44 -9.67 2.38
N SER A 100 3.04 -8.64 1.62
CA SER A 100 1.66 -8.37 1.28
C SER A 100 1.48 -8.38 -0.24
N ARG A 101 0.28 -8.78 -0.69
CA ARG A 101 -0.13 -8.72 -2.09
C ARG A 101 -1.52 -8.14 -2.14
N ASN A 102 -1.71 -7.09 -2.93
CA ASN A 102 -2.98 -6.35 -3.00
C ASN A 102 -3.47 -5.91 -1.60
N GLU A 103 -2.55 -5.42 -0.77
CA GLU A 103 -2.81 -4.97 0.62
C GLU A 103 -3.21 -6.08 1.60
N GLU A 104 -3.32 -7.33 1.15
CA GLU A 104 -3.58 -8.48 2.02
C GLU A 104 -2.26 -9.15 2.45
N PRO A 105 -2.13 -9.59 3.72
CA PRO A 105 -1.01 -10.40 4.15
C PRO A 105 -0.88 -11.68 3.32
N PHE A 106 0.32 -11.95 2.83
CA PHE A 106 0.63 -13.15 2.04
C PHE A 106 1.47 -14.14 2.85
N GLU A 107 2.57 -13.67 3.45
CA GLU A 107 3.49 -14.53 4.21
C GLU A 107 4.21 -13.72 5.29
N ASP A 108 4.39 -14.33 6.47
CA ASP A 108 5.20 -13.79 7.58
C ASP A 108 6.46 -14.62 7.76
N SER A 109 7.58 -13.94 7.98
CA SER A 109 8.81 -14.61 8.42
C SER A 109 8.67 -15.11 9.85
N GLN A 110 9.53 -16.06 10.23
CA GLN A 110 9.74 -16.30 11.65
C GLN A 110 10.29 -15.03 12.32
N PRO A 111 9.86 -14.70 13.55
CA PRO A 111 10.40 -13.58 14.28
C PRO A 111 11.82 -13.87 14.74
N ILE A 112 12.66 -12.84 14.72
CA ILE A 112 14.00 -12.83 15.32
C ILE A 112 13.93 -11.98 16.57
N THR A 113 14.32 -12.55 17.71
CA THR A 113 14.34 -11.86 19.00
C THR A 113 15.76 -11.51 19.39
N ALA A 114 15.99 -10.26 19.77
CA ALA A 114 17.27 -9.81 20.27
C ALA A 114 17.55 -10.37 21.67
N ASP A 115 18.68 -11.06 21.84
CA ASP A 115 19.12 -11.59 23.15
C ASP A 115 19.95 -10.56 23.95
N ARG A 116 20.39 -9.48 23.28
CA ARG A 116 21.23 -8.41 23.81
C ARG A 116 21.00 -7.13 23.01
N VAL A 117 21.71 -6.07 23.39
CA VAL A 117 21.72 -4.81 22.62
C VAL A 117 22.52 -5.00 21.32
N TYR A 118 21.94 -4.57 20.19
CA TYR A 118 22.59 -4.49 18.88
C TYR A 118 22.63 -3.07 18.32
#